data_AF-A0A8S3Q6G1-F1
#
_entry.id   AF-A0A8S3Q6G1-F1
#
_cell.length_a   1.000
_cell.length_b   1.000
_cell.length_c   1.000
_cell.angle_alpha   90.00
_cell.angle_beta   90.00
_cell.angle_gamma   90.00
#
_symmetry.space_group_name_H-M   'P 1'
#
loop_
_entity.id
_entity.type
_entity.pdbx_description
1 polymer ?
#
loop_
_entity_poly.entity_id
_entity_poly.type
_entity_poly.pdbx_seq_one_letter_code
_entity_poly.pdbx_strand_id
1 'polypeptide(L)'
;MLPSCYILLFVLLRLTACGNTLTISSTVNSTDLDSGISSGLDINSSCKTTHQCRGKLVCNNGHCQCCENHIWNGTNCIGEKTFKSLCEHNTECDRTLFCIYGTCQCAQMHYWNGHICVSKKKSNETCTNSNECGGKLLCENGICRCPIDFFWSGNICIIKKYDGDLCSSSVECADNMECRDSICQCPASEYWDNSKCTSKKSVKDACMKEGECGTSLYCARNVCQCASSDYWTGSTCSIKKDENALCNSSLECKVTLQCRRNLCTCCEQDFWNGQFCEKKICAIDKCLNGGRCEIASNRNTCVCANGYLGDKCQYADGKEKDFVVIFHQTSSTPSPRILPTANRRGELSIFYFANNKNISVNLNAVDNQFVLDSNILMTNGLHQAGVEIYSNVPITLFGFLFVRIASEGFYVLPTRYLSTYYIVPSFTPYRSSFLSLFSLSPLYSNTVIEINFKMKDGFVSYENIQYSDNQTLTLVLNKYTTFQISHK
;
A
#
# COMPACT_ATOMS: atom_id res chain seq x y z
N MET A 1 -61.81 54.68 -79.30
CA MET A 1 -61.78 55.39 -78.00
C MET A 1 -61.69 54.34 -76.91
N LEU A 2 -60.58 54.33 -76.17
CA LEU A 2 -60.47 53.65 -74.86
C LEU A 2 -61.53 54.23 -73.91
N PRO A 3 -62.11 53.41 -73.02
CA PRO A 3 -61.38 53.10 -71.79
C PRO A 3 -61.27 51.60 -71.45
N SER A 4 -60.05 51.22 -71.03
CA SER A 4 -59.73 50.38 -69.87
C SER A 4 -60.37 48.97 -69.79
N CYS A 5 -59.81 47.92 -70.39
CA CYS A 5 -58.67 47.10 -69.94
C CYS A 5 -58.90 46.35 -68.61
N TYR A 6 -59.42 45.11 -68.66
CA TYR A 6 -58.67 43.84 -68.63
C TYR A 6 -59.67 42.67 -68.55
N ILE A 7 -59.47 41.63 -69.38
CA ILE A 7 -60.06 40.30 -69.16
C ILE A 7 -59.37 39.74 -67.91
N LEU A 8 -60.13 39.46 -66.83
CA LEU A 8 -59.64 38.66 -65.72
C LEU A 8 -60.37 37.33 -65.65
N LEU A 9 -59.60 36.30 -65.99
CA LEU A 9 -59.76 34.90 -65.65
C LEU A 9 -60.17 34.75 -64.16
N PHE A 10 -61.39 34.29 -63.85
CA PHE A 10 -61.64 33.73 -62.51
C PHE A 10 -61.38 32.24 -62.54
N VAL A 11 -60.10 31.94 -62.32
CA VAL A 11 -59.63 30.64 -61.87
C VAL A 11 -60.24 30.36 -60.51
N LEU A 12 -60.87 29.19 -60.37
CA LEU A 12 -61.14 28.53 -59.10
C LEU A 12 -59.87 28.50 -58.25
N LEU A 13 -59.82 29.28 -57.19
CA LEU A 13 -58.88 29.07 -56.09
C LEU A 13 -59.69 28.90 -54.80
N ARG A 14 -59.77 27.64 -54.35
CA ARG A 14 -59.97 27.33 -52.93
C ARG A 14 -58.89 28.06 -52.15
N LEU A 15 -59.27 29.09 -51.42
CA LEU A 15 -58.48 29.57 -50.29
C LEU A 15 -59.06 28.94 -49.02
N THR A 16 -58.63 27.72 -48.75
CA THR A 16 -58.66 27.16 -47.40
C THR A 16 -57.50 27.77 -46.63
N ALA A 17 -57.75 28.90 -45.98
CA ALA A 17 -56.88 29.42 -44.94
C ALA A 17 -57.74 30.19 -43.94
N CYS A 18 -58.10 29.51 -42.85
CA CYS A 18 -58.64 30.17 -41.68
C CYS A 18 -57.51 30.99 -41.04
N GLY A 19 -57.65 32.32 -41.07
CA GLY A 19 -56.85 33.23 -40.26
C GLY A 19 -56.30 34.41 -41.04
N ASN A 20 -57.14 35.41 -41.30
CA ASN A 20 -56.74 36.82 -41.25
C ASN A 20 -57.99 37.64 -40.95
N THR A 21 -57.93 38.42 -39.88
CA THR A 21 -58.97 39.35 -39.45
C THR A 21 -59.11 40.43 -40.52
N LEU A 22 -60.24 40.47 -41.22
CA LEU A 22 -60.63 41.59 -42.07
C LEU A 22 -61.49 42.54 -41.21
N THR A 23 -60.90 43.64 -40.75
CA THR A 23 -61.64 44.68 -40.05
C THR A 23 -62.34 45.54 -41.10
N ILE A 24 -63.64 45.32 -41.30
CA ILE A 24 -64.53 46.30 -41.95
C ILE A 24 -65.43 46.87 -40.86
N SER A 25 -65.21 48.13 -40.54
CA SER A 25 -66.02 48.90 -39.59
C SER A 25 -67.30 49.40 -40.25
N SER A 26 -68.46 49.07 -39.69
CA SER A 26 -69.60 49.99 -39.69
C SER A 26 -70.37 49.88 -38.38
N THR A 27 -70.54 51.02 -37.73
CA THR A 27 -71.27 51.25 -36.49
C THR A 27 -72.75 50.89 -36.59
N VAL A 28 -73.27 50.08 -35.66
CA VAL A 28 -74.64 50.21 -35.17
C VAL A 28 -74.66 49.88 -33.67
N ASN A 29 -75.15 50.83 -32.89
CA ASN A 29 -75.46 50.72 -31.47
C ASN A 29 -76.92 50.23 -31.30
N SER A 30 -77.21 49.72 -30.10
CA SER A 30 -78.54 49.49 -29.47
C SER A 30 -79.16 48.09 -29.55
N THR A 31 -79.12 47.43 -28.39
CA THR A 31 -80.22 46.77 -27.66
C THR A 31 -81.20 45.83 -28.40
N ASP A 32 -81.39 44.68 -27.76
CA ASP A 32 -82.45 43.67 -27.90
C ASP A 32 -82.26 42.57 -28.96
N LEU A 33 -81.67 41.45 -28.50
CA LEU A 33 -82.31 40.13 -28.61
C LEU A 33 -81.64 39.17 -27.63
N ASP A 34 -82.29 38.99 -26.49
CA ASP A 34 -82.17 37.81 -25.65
C ASP A 34 -82.42 36.53 -26.45
N SER A 35 -81.89 35.43 -25.91
CA SER A 35 -82.15 34.01 -26.26
C SER A 35 -81.28 33.36 -27.34
N GLY A 36 -80.29 32.58 -26.90
CA GLY A 36 -79.52 31.71 -27.78
C GLY A 36 -78.33 31.02 -27.13
N ILE A 37 -78.42 30.57 -25.87
CA ILE A 37 -77.47 29.59 -25.35
C ILE A 37 -77.70 28.29 -26.15
N SER A 38 -76.84 28.08 -27.15
CA SER A 38 -76.24 26.79 -27.48
C SER A 38 -77.13 25.55 -27.30
N SER A 39 -77.96 25.22 -28.29
CA SER A 39 -78.60 23.90 -28.42
C SER A 39 -78.09 23.11 -29.62
N GLY A 40 -76.79 23.24 -29.93
CA GLY A 40 -76.15 22.31 -30.85
C GLY A 40 -75.94 20.95 -30.16
N LEU A 41 -76.08 19.87 -30.91
CA LEU A 41 -75.78 18.51 -30.48
C LEU A 41 -74.30 18.36 -30.08
N ASP A 42 -74.05 17.75 -28.92
CA ASP A 42 -72.70 17.50 -28.41
C ASP A 42 -72.00 16.36 -29.17
N ILE A 43 -70.69 16.19 -28.94
CA ILE A 43 -69.85 15.17 -29.59
C ILE A 43 -70.51 13.76 -29.55
N ASN A 44 -70.42 13.02 -30.66
CA ASN A 44 -71.02 11.69 -30.90
C ASN A 44 -72.55 11.61 -30.92
N SER A 45 -73.27 12.72 -30.70
CA SER A 45 -74.73 12.75 -30.86
C SER A 45 -75.14 12.49 -32.31
N SER A 46 -76.26 11.80 -32.52
CA SER A 46 -76.77 11.49 -33.85
C SER A 46 -77.27 12.74 -34.56
N CYS A 47 -76.77 12.98 -35.77
CA CYS A 47 -77.08 14.15 -36.59
C CYS A 47 -77.42 13.75 -38.03
N LYS A 48 -78.12 14.65 -38.73
CA LYS A 48 -78.40 14.55 -40.17
C LYS A 48 -77.61 15.58 -40.98
N THR A 49 -77.35 16.77 -40.42
CA THR A 49 -76.58 17.84 -41.05
C THR A 49 -75.68 18.57 -40.06
N THR A 50 -74.57 19.14 -40.54
CA THR A 50 -73.55 19.83 -39.71
C THR A 50 -74.09 20.99 -38.88
N HIS A 51 -75.11 21.72 -39.36
CA HIS A 51 -75.71 22.84 -38.62
C HIS A 51 -76.39 22.42 -37.30
N GLN A 52 -76.64 21.12 -37.11
CA GLN A 52 -77.21 20.59 -35.87
C GLN A 52 -76.15 20.37 -34.79
N CYS A 53 -74.87 20.39 -35.11
CA CYS A 53 -73.77 20.12 -34.19
C CYS A 53 -73.27 21.41 -33.52
N ARG A 54 -72.84 21.32 -32.25
CA ARG A 54 -72.36 22.47 -31.48
C ARG A 54 -70.96 22.94 -31.95
N GLY A 55 -70.77 24.25 -32.06
CA GLY A 55 -69.45 24.84 -32.30
C GLY A 55 -68.84 24.48 -33.66
N LYS A 56 -67.61 23.95 -33.67
CA LYS A 56 -66.85 23.56 -34.89
C LYS A 56 -67.01 22.08 -35.27
N LEU A 57 -68.00 21.38 -34.72
CA LEU A 57 -68.30 19.98 -35.03
C LEU A 57 -68.96 19.84 -36.41
N VAL A 58 -68.66 18.75 -37.12
CA VAL A 58 -69.27 18.37 -38.40
C VAL A 58 -70.04 17.06 -38.28
N CYS A 59 -71.14 16.95 -39.02
CA CYS A 59 -71.91 15.72 -39.03
C CYS A 59 -71.23 14.70 -39.97
N ASN A 60 -70.52 13.73 -39.40
CA ASN A 60 -69.80 12.69 -40.13
C ASN A 60 -70.40 11.32 -39.82
N ASN A 61 -70.75 10.55 -40.85
CA ASN A 61 -71.42 9.24 -40.72
C ASN A 61 -72.65 9.24 -39.78
N GLY A 62 -73.42 10.33 -39.79
CA GLY A 62 -74.62 10.46 -38.96
C GLY A 62 -74.37 10.81 -37.49
N HIS A 63 -73.14 11.18 -37.11
CA HIS A 63 -72.79 11.62 -35.76
C HIS A 63 -71.98 12.92 -35.77
N CYS A 64 -72.18 13.78 -34.76
CA CYS A 64 -71.41 15.01 -34.61
C CYS A 64 -69.97 14.68 -34.19
N GLN A 65 -69.00 14.93 -35.05
CA GLN A 65 -67.59 14.62 -34.86
C GLN A 65 -66.72 15.81 -35.23
N CYS A 66 -65.45 15.80 -34.83
CA CYS A 66 -64.49 16.78 -35.32
C CYS A 66 -64.19 16.55 -36.82
N CYS A 67 -63.86 17.62 -37.54
CA CYS A 67 -63.41 17.54 -38.93
C CYS A 67 -62.17 16.64 -39.06
N GLU A 68 -61.87 16.17 -40.28
CA GLU A 68 -60.65 15.41 -40.56
C GLU A 68 -59.41 16.14 -39.98
N ASN A 69 -58.54 15.36 -39.33
CA ASN A 69 -57.32 15.80 -38.63
C ASN A 69 -57.55 16.70 -37.40
N HIS A 70 -58.75 16.68 -36.82
CA HIS A 70 -59.06 17.33 -35.55
C HIS A 70 -59.61 16.33 -34.52
N ILE A 71 -59.21 16.49 -33.26
CA ILE A 71 -59.58 15.60 -32.16
C ILE A 71 -60.31 16.42 -31.07
N TRP A 72 -61.30 15.82 -30.43
CA TRP A 72 -62.05 16.45 -29.35
C TRP A 72 -61.24 16.41 -28.05
N ASN A 73 -60.88 17.57 -27.50
CA ASN A 73 -60.11 17.67 -26.25
C ASN A 73 -60.97 17.73 -24.97
N GLY A 74 -62.27 17.42 -25.08
CA GLY A 74 -63.24 17.57 -23.99
C GLY A 74 -64.11 18.82 -24.10
N THR A 75 -63.59 19.91 -24.70
CA THR A 75 -64.31 21.20 -24.82
C THR A 75 -64.41 21.71 -26.25
N ASN A 76 -63.41 21.46 -27.11
CA ASN A 76 -63.37 21.90 -28.51
C ASN A 76 -62.65 20.89 -29.41
N CYS A 77 -62.89 20.98 -30.73
CA CYS A 77 -62.08 20.31 -31.74
C CYS A 77 -60.76 21.06 -31.95
N ILE A 78 -59.65 20.41 -31.63
CA ILE A 78 -58.29 20.92 -31.87
C ILE A 78 -57.64 20.15 -33.02
N GLY A 79 -56.79 20.80 -33.81
CA GLY A 79 -56.00 20.10 -34.82
C GLY A 79 -55.00 19.15 -34.15
N GLU A 80 -54.70 18.01 -34.80
CA GLU A 80 -53.65 17.11 -34.36
C GLU A 80 -52.32 17.86 -34.21
N LYS A 81 -51.73 17.78 -33.01
CA LYS A 81 -50.51 18.51 -32.67
C LYS A 81 -49.30 17.80 -33.26
N THR A 82 -48.43 18.57 -33.90
CA THR A 82 -47.23 18.08 -34.59
C THR A 82 -46.06 17.90 -33.62
N PHE A 83 -44.97 17.27 -34.08
CA PHE A 83 -43.77 17.00 -33.30
C PHE A 83 -43.27 18.24 -32.51
N LYS A 84 -42.97 18.05 -31.21
CA LYS A 84 -42.59 19.07 -30.20
C LYS A 84 -43.67 20.05 -29.75
N SER A 85 -44.90 19.94 -30.25
CA SER A 85 -46.02 20.74 -29.72
C SER A 85 -46.35 20.36 -28.27
N LEU A 86 -46.74 21.33 -27.45
CA LEU A 86 -47.17 21.11 -26.07
C LEU A 86 -48.44 20.26 -26.02
N CYS A 87 -48.51 19.27 -25.15
CA CYS A 87 -49.66 18.37 -24.99
C CYS A 87 -49.89 18.01 -23.51
N GLU A 88 -51.11 17.63 -23.16
CA GLU A 88 -51.43 17.06 -21.84
C GLU A 88 -51.76 15.55 -21.97
N HIS A 89 -52.38 15.16 -23.09
CA HIS A 89 -52.77 13.79 -23.36
C HIS A 89 -52.29 13.28 -24.73
N ASN A 90 -52.12 11.96 -24.86
CA ASN A 90 -51.68 11.30 -26.11
C ASN A 90 -52.63 11.56 -27.29
N THR A 91 -53.93 11.71 -27.00
CA THR A 91 -54.97 11.95 -28.02
C THR A 91 -54.85 13.31 -28.69
N GLU A 92 -53.98 14.20 -28.22
CA GLU A 92 -53.79 15.52 -28.84
C GLU A 92 -52.71 15.51 -29.92
N CYS A 93 -51.86 14.49 -29.95
CA CYS A 93 -50.74 14.38 -30.88
C CYS A 93 -51.17 13.62 -32.15
N ASP A 94 -50.52 13.94 -33.28
CA ASP A 94 -50.63 13.14 -34.52
C ASP A 94 -50.41 11.64 -34.21
N ARG A 95 -51.09 10.74 -34.94
CA ARG A 95 -51.25 9.30 -34.66
C ARG A 95 -49.95 8.52 -34.45
N THR A 96 -48.81 9.06 -34.88
CA THR A 96 -47.48 8.43 -34.71
C THR A 96 -46.69 8.96 -33.50
N LEU A 97 -47.23 9.94 -32.78
CA LEU A 97 -46.61 10.65 -31.66
C LEU A 97 -47.34 10.38 -30.34
N PHE A 98 -46.59 10.48 -29.25
CA PHE A 98 -47.08 10.30 -27.89
C PHE A 98 -46.77 11.56 -27.07
N CYS A 99 -47.64 11.87 -26.11
CA CYS A 99 -47.41 12.97 -25.20
C CYS A 99 -46.42 12.55 -24.11
N ILE A 100 -45.15 12.90 -24.31
CA ILE A 100 -44.05 12.51 -23.43
C ILE A 100 -43.46 13.78 -22.83
N TYR A 101 -43.47 13.86 -21.50
CA TYR A 101 -43.03 15.04 -20.73
C TYR A 101 -43.67 16.37 -21.21
N GLY A 102 -44.97 16.33 -21.53
CA GLY A 102 -45.74 17.51 -21.92
C GLY A 102 -45.54 17.99 -23.36
N THR A 103 -44.87 17.21 -24.21
CA THR A 103 -44.72 17.51 -25.65
C THR A 103 -44.95 16.28 -26.52
N CYS A 104 -45.45 16.46 -27.74
CA CYS A 104 -45.65 15.39 -28.70
C CYS A 104 -44.31 14.89 -29.25
N GLN A 105 -43.92 13.66 -28.89
CA GLN A 105 -42.65 13.05 -29.24
C GLN A 105 -42.82 11.61 -29.74
N CYS A 106 -41.80 11.08 -30.41
CA CYS A 106 -41.77 9.66 -30.78
C CYS A 106 -41.64 8.78 -29.53
N ALA A 107 -42.19 7.55 -29.60
CA ALA A 107 -41.98 6.54 -28.57
C ALA A 107 -40.48 6.28 -28.32
N GLN A 108 -40.13 5.76 -27.13
CA GLN A 108 -38.75 5.66 -26.62
C GLN A 108 -37.71 5.04 -27.60
N MET A 109 -38.13 4.08 -28.43
CA MET A 109 -37.27 3.38 -29.41
C MET A 109 -37.33 3.97 -30.83
N HIS A 110 -37.93 5.15 -31.01
CA HIS A 110 -38.10 5.82 -32.30
C HIS A 110 -37.54 7.25 -32.27
N TYR A 111 -37.13 7.76 -33.42
CA TYR A 111 -36.73 9.14 -33.61
C TYR A 111 -37.53 9.78 -34.75
N TRP A 112 -37.64 11.10 -34.71
CA TRP A 112 -38.31 11.87 -35.75
C TRP A 112 -37.35 12.13 -36.91
N ASN A 113 -37.65 11.61 -38.11
CA ASN A 113 -36.81 11.84 -39.29
C ASN A 113 -37.14 13.13 -40.07
N GLY A 114 -38.06 13.95 -39.56
CA GLY A 114 -38.59 15.14 -40.25
C GLY A 114 -40.06 14.99 -40.67
N HIS A 115 -40.54 13.76 -40.88
CA HIS A 115 -41.90 13.49 -41.36
C HIS A 115 -42.65 12.44 -40.53
N ILE A 116 -41.95 11.40 -40.06
CA ILE A 116 -42.53 10.29 -39.30
C ILE A 116 -41.58 9.79 -38.21
N CYS A 117 -42.13 9.09 -37.23
CA CYS A 117 -41.33 8.35 -36.25
C CYS A 117 -40.79 7.04 -36.84
N VAL A 118 -39.47 6.90 -36.88
CA VAL A 118 -38.77 5.72 -37.38
C VAL A 118 -37.93 5.09 -36.27
N SER A 119 -37.68 3.78 -36.33
CA SER A 119 -36.92 3.10 -35.28
C SER A 119 -35.50 3.66 -35.15
N LYS A 120 -35.04 3.80 -33.90
CA LYS A 120 -33.68 4.24 -33.61
C LYS A 120 -32.66 3.21 -34.06
N LYS A 121 -31.54 3.72 -34.56
CA LYS A 121 -30.42 2.99 -35.13
C LYS A 121 -29.58 2.29 -34.07
N LYS A 122 -29.09 1.10 -34.39
CA LYS A 122 -28.24 0.28 -33.51
C LYS A 122 -26.77 0.70 -33.58
N SER A 123 -25.96 0.14 -32.69
CA SER A 123 -24.50 0.32 -32.73
C SER A 123 -23.94 -0.09 -34.10
N ASN A 124 -22.99 0.68 -34.61
CA ASN A 124 -22.35 0.53 -35.92
C ASN A 124 -23.22 0.82 -37.15
N GLU A 125 -24.46 1.31 -36.99
CA GLU A 125 -25.27 1.79 -38.11
C GLU A 125 -24.95 3.24 -38.48
N THR A 126 -25.12 3.58 -39.76
CA THR A 126 -24.85 4.93 -40.29
C THR A 126 -25.89 5.93 -39.84
N CYS A 127 -25.48 7.09 -39.32
CA CYS A 127 -26.33 8.14 -38.80
C CYS A 127 -25.90 9.52 -39.31
N THR A 128 -26.81 10.49 -39.25
CA THR A 128 -26.48 11.90 -39.50
C THR A 128 -26.45 12.69 -38.19
N ASN A 129 -27.36 12.37 -37.26
CA ASN A 129 -27.48 13.02 -35.97
C ASN A 129 -27.59 12.01 -34.82
N SER A 130 -27.16 12.40 -33.62
CA SER A 130 -27.17 11.52 -32.43
C SER A 130 -28.57 11.13 -31.95
N ASN A 131 -29.61 11.93 -32.24
CA ASN A 131 -31.00 11.57 -31.90
C ASN A 131 -31.50 10.34 -32.66
N GLU A 132 -30.86 9.97 -33.77
CA GLU A 132 -31.16 8.79 -34.57
C GLU A 132 -30.72 7.50 -33.88
N CYS A 133 -29.75 7.57 -32.97
CA CYS A 133 -29.14 6.41 -32.33
C CYS A 133 -29.91 5.95 -31.09
N GLY A 134 -29.99 4.63 -30.89
CA GLY A 134 -30.68 3.99 -29.77
C GLY A 134 -29.92 4.09 -28.45
N GLY A 135 -30.64 4.11 -27.33
CA GLY A 135 -30.04 4.11 -25.99
C GLY A 135 -29.17 5.34 -25.72
N LYS A 136 -27.93 5.12 -25.28
CA LYS A 136 -26.92 6.17 -24.98
C LYS A 136 -25.89 6.36 -26.10
N LEU A 137 -26.15 5.84 -27.30
CA LEU A 137 -25.25 5.97 -28.44
C LEU A 137 -25.26 7.41 -28.99
N LEU A 138 -24.12 7.86 -29.49
CA LEU A 138 -23.92 9.14 -30.18
C LEU A 138 -23.53 8.89 -31.64
N CYS A 139 -23.88 9.82 -32.52
CA CYS A 139 -23.46 9.77 -33.90
C CYS A 139 -22.05 10.36 -34.04
N GLU A 140 -21.05 9.49 -34.04
CA GLU A 140 -19.65 9.88 -34.18
C GLU A 140 -19.13 9.47 -35.56
N ASN A 141 -18.62 10.45 -36.32
CA ASN A 141 -18.13 10.25 -37.69
C ASN A 141 -19.14 9.52 -38.61
N GLY A 142 -20.43 9.84 -38.44
CA GLY A 142 -21.51 9.27 -39.24
C GLY A 142 -21.93 7.85 -38.85
N ILE A 143 -21.48 7.33 -37.70
CA ILE A 143 -21.82 5.98 -37.21
C ILE A 143 -22.29 6.06 -35.74
N CYS A 144 -23.35 5.35 -35.40
CA CYS A 144 -23.83 5.26 -34.02
C CYS A 144 -22.85 4.45 -33.15
N ARG A 145 -22.14 5.13 -32.25
CA ARG A 145 -21.12 4.57 -31.36
C ARG A 145 -21.38 4.98 -29.92
N CYS A 146 -20.73 4.28 -28.99
CA CYS A 146 -20.73 4.73 -27.61
C CYS A 146 -19.98 6.07 -27.50
N PRO A 147 -20.37 6.93 -26.54
CA PRO A 147 -19.61 8.15 -26.24
C PRO A 147 -18.15 7.85 -25.93
N ILE A 148 -17.30 8.88 -26.03
CA ILE A 148 -15.93 8.88 -25.49
C ILE A 148 -15.92 8.28 -24.08
N ASP A 149 -14.91 7.45 -23.80
CA ASP A 149 -14.71 6.65 -22.58
C ASP A 149 -15.66 5.45 -22.38
N PHE A 150 -16.51 5.12 -23.35
CA PHE A 150 -17.35 3.92 -23.30
C PHE A 150 -17.08 2.97 -24.47
N PHE A 151 -17.29 1.68 -24.24
CA PHE A 151 -17.28 0.65 -25.27
C PHE A 151 -18.62 -0.09 -25.31
N TRP A 152 -18.92 -0.70 -26.45
CA TRP A 152 -20.17 -1.42 -26.67
C TRP A 152 -20.07 -2.86 -26.17
N SER A 153 -20.97 -3.27 -25.27
CA SER A 153 -21.04 -4.64 -24.76
C SER A 153 -22.48 -5.14 -24.67
N GLY A 154 -22.80 -6.20 -25.42
CA GLY A 154 -24.10 -6.89 -25.39
C GLY A 154 -25.27 -6.08 -25.98
N ASN A 155 -25.58 -4.93 -25.39
CA ASN A 155 -26.58 -3.93 -25.85
C ASN A 155 -26.44 -2.57 -25.13
N ILE A 156 -25.37 -2.36 -24.36
CA ILE A 156 -25.19 -1.17 -23.52
C ILE A 156 -23.76 -0.63 -23.66
N CYS A 157 -23.62 0.68 -23.49
CA CYS A 157 -22.33 1.33 -23.37
C CYS A 157 -21.80 1.17 -21.93
N ILE A 158 -20.65 0.53 -21.79
CA ILE A 158 -19.94 0.31 -20.53
C ILE A 158 -18.68 1.17 -20.53
N ILE A 159 -18.27 1.70 -19.38
CA ILE A 159 -17.05 2.51 -19.25
C ILE A 159 -15.84 1.66 -19.68
N LYS A 160 -14.94 2.25 -20.47
CA LYS A 160 -13.69 1.65 -20.87
C LYS A 160 -12.80 1.38 -19.66
N LYS A 161 -12.01 0.33 -19.79
CA LYS A 161 -11.10 -0.19 -18.77
C LYS A 161 -9.74 0.51 -18.89
N TYR A 162 -9.07 0.70 -17.76
CA TYR A 162 -7.81 1.43 -17.67
C TYR A 162 -6.63 0.48 -17.43
N ASP A 163 -5.43 1.04 -17.33
CA ASP A 163 -4.20 0.29 -17.10
C ASP A 163 -4.33 -0.66 -15.89
N GLY A 164 -4.06 -1.95 -16.11
CA GLY A 164 -4.15 -2.98 -15.08
C GLY A 164 -5.51 -3.69 -14.97
N ASP A 165 -6.56 -3.21 -15.63
CA ASP A 165 -7.88 -3.86 -15.61
C ASP A 165 -7.95 -5.07 -16.55
N LEU A 166 -8.73 -6.09 -16.16
CA LEU A 166 -8.92 -7.30 -16.95
C LEU A 166 -9.75 -7.04 -18.21
N CYS A 167 -9.28 -7.50 -19.38
CA CYS A 167 -9.94 -7.33 -20.66
C CYS A 167 -10.01 -8.65 -21.45
N SER A 168 -11.00 -8.75 -22.35
CA SER A 168 -11.05 -9.83 -23.36
C SER A 168 -10.63 -9.36 -24.75
N SER A 169 -10.73 -8.05 -25.00
CA SER A 169 -10.40 -7.43 -26.29
C SER A 169 -9.97 -5.97 -26.12
N SER A 170 -9.15 -5.45 -27.03
CA SER A 170 -8.62 -4.07 -26.95
C SER A 170 -9.69 -2.98 -27.09
N VAL A 171 -10.87 -3.29 -27.65
CA VAL A 171 -11.98 -2.32 -27.72
C VAL A 171 -12.53 -1.95 -26.35
N GLU A 172 -12.28 -2.77 -25.34
CA GLU A 172 -12.66 -2.52 -23.94
C GLU A 172 -11.73 -1.51 -23.26
N CYS A 173 -10.53 -1.29 -23.78
CA CYS A 173 -9.50 -0.48 -23.13
C CYS A 173 -9.57 1.00 -23.55
N ALA A 174 -9.22 1.89 -22.62
CA ALA A 174 -9.09 3.33 -22.84
C ALA A 174 -7.86 3.69 -23.70
N ASP A 175 -7.81 4.92 -24.22
CA ASP A 175 -6.61 5.58 -24.77
C ASP A 175 -5.57 4.71 -25.49
N ASN A 176 -5.85 4.28 -26.72
CA ASN A 176 -4.93 3.49 -27.56
C ASN A 176 -4.28 2.28 -26.84
N MET A 177 -4.82 1.84 -25.71
CA MET A 177 -4.33 0.68 -24.99
C MET A 177 -4.71 -0.60 -25.73
N GLU A 178 -3.91 -1.63 -25.49
CA GLU A 178 -4.12 -2.95 -26.03
C GLU A 178 -4.43 -3.92 -24.92
N CYS A 179 -5.31 -4.87 -25.21
CA CYS A 179 -5.54 -6.00 -24.32
C CYS A 179 -4.44 -7.03 -24.55
N ARG A 180 -3.43 -7.05 -23.68
CA ARG A 180 -2.33 -8.01 -23.72
C ARG A 180 -2.28 -8.80 -22.42
N ASP A 181 -2.12 -10.11 -22.53
CA ASP A 181 -2.17 -11.04 -21.39
C ASP A 181 -3.44 -10.87 -20.53
N SER A 182 -4.57 -10.62 -21.19
CA SER A 182 -5.88 -10.37 -20.56
C SER A 182 -5.96 -9.12 -19.68
N ILE A 183 -5.01 -8.18 -19.82
CA ILE A 183 -4.98 -6.91 -19.07
C ILE A 183 -4.86 -5.74 -20.05
N CYS A 184 -5.56 -4.63 -19.80
CA CYS A 184 -5.40 -3.39 -20.55
C CYS A 184 -4.05 -2.75 -20.23
N GLN A 185 -3.23 -2.54 -21.26
CA GLN A 185 -1.89 -1.98 -21.11
C GLN A 185 -1.55 -1.05 -22.27
N CYS A 186 -0.75 -0.01 -22.00
CA CYS A 186 -0.20 0.84 -23.06
C CYS A 186 0.67 0.04 -24.04
N PRO A 187 0.81 0.48 -25.32
CA PRO A 187 1.75 -0.12 -26.28
C PRO A 187 3.16 -0.33 -25.69
N ALA A 188 3.93 -1.31 -26.19
CA ALA A 188 5.22 -1.70 -25.59
C ALA A 188 6.24 -0.55 -25.45
N SER A 189 6.16 0.46 -26.34
CA SER A 189 6.99 1.67 -26.35
C SER A 189 6.50 2.79 -25.42
N GLU A 190 5.36 2.61 -24.77
CA GLU A 190 4.67 3.62 -23.96
C GLU A 190 4.40 3.10 -22.54
N TYR A 191 4.09 4.01 -21.63
CA TYR A 191 3.69 3.73 -20.25
C TYR A 191 2.50 4.59 -19.87
N TRP A 192 1.74 4.15 -18.86
CA TRP A 192 0.59 4.88 -18.34
C TRP A 192 1.04 5.97 -17.37
N ASP A 193 0.78 7.24 -17.68
CA ASP A 193 1.15 8.39 -16.83
C ASP A 193 0.08 8.77 -15.79
N ASN A 194 -0.89 7.87 -15.55
CA ASN A 194 -2.15 8.08 -14.81
C ASN A 194 -3.23 8.88 -15.57
N SER A 195 -2.98 9.28 -16.82
CA SER A 195 -3.98 9.95 -17.66
C SER A 195 -4.04 9.46 -19.10
N LYS A 196 -2.89 9.14 -19.70
CA LYS A 196 -2.78 8.65 -21.08
C LYS A 196 -1.55 7.77 -21.25
N CYS A 197 -1.49 7.04 -22.35
CA CYS A 197 -0.26 6.38 -22.77
C CYS A 197 0.73 7.41 -23.32
N THR A 198 1.94 7.41 -22.75
CA THR A 198 3.02 8.35 -23.05
C THR A 198 4.31 7.57 -23.35
N SER A 199 5.14 8.07 -24.25
CA SER A 199 6.42 7.42 -24.64
C SER A 199 7.31 7.12 -23.43
N LYS A 200 7.86 5.90 -23.40
CA LYS A 200 8.83 5.50 -22.38
C LYS A 200 10.07 6.38 -22.38
N LYS A 201 10.59 6.61 -21.18
CA LYS A 201 11.70 7.53 -20.90
C LYS A 201 13.06 6.93 -21.23
N SER A 202 14.01 7.79 -21.59
CA SER A 202 15.37 7.41 -21.95
C SER A 202 16.28 7.32 -20.71
N VAL A 203 17.51 6.84 -20.91
CA VAL A 203 18.51 6.80 -19.85
C VAL A 203 18.75 8.20 -19.28
N LYS A 204 18.90 8.31 -17.96
CA LYS A 204 19.06 9.54 -17.16
C LYS A 204 17.81 10.42 -17.00
N ASP A 205 16.70 10.08 -17.64
CA ASP A 205 15.44 10.81 -17.42
C ASP A 205 14.88 10.52 -16.03
N ALA A 206 14.16 11.50 -15.48
CA ALA A 206 13.51 11.37 -14.19
C ALA A 206 12.30 10.42 -14.27
N CYS A 207 12.17 9.48 -13.34
CA CYS A 207 11.07 8.52 -13.25
C CYS A 207 10.53 8.43 -11.82
N MET A 208 9.27 8.03 -11.65
CA MET A 208 8.65 7.87 -10.32
C MET A 208 8.31 6.42 -10.01
N LYS A 209 7.96 5.63 -11.01
CA LYS A 209 7.52 4.23 -10.90
C LYS A 209 8.27 3.34 -11.90
N GLU A 210 8.28 2.05 -11.59
CA GLU A 210 8.75 1.03 -12.52
C GLU A 210 7.85 0.97 -13.76
N GLY A 211 8.44 0.71 -14.92
CA GLY A 211 7.72 0.66 -16.21
C GLY A 211 7.68 1.98 -17.00
N GLU A 212 8.03 3.12 -16.39
CA GLU A 212 8.14 4.42 -17.10
C GLU A 212 9.34 4.47 -18.05
N CYS A 213 10.37 3.68 -17.76
CA CYS A 213 11.63 3.67 -18.49
C CYS A 213 11.56 2.76 -19.73
N GLY A 214 12.38 3.09 -20.73
CA GLY A 214 12.53 2.33 -21.97
C GLY A 214 12.99 0.89 -21.75
N THR A 215 12.99 0.11 -22.82
CA THR A 215 13.39 -1.30 -22.79
C THR A 215 14.78 -1.48 -22.16
N SER A 216 14.90 -2.46 -21.26
CA SER A 216 16.11 -2.76 -20.48
C SER A 216 16.54 -1.70 -19.46
N LEU A 217 15.75 -0.65 -19.24
CA LEU A 217 15.95 0.33 -18.18
C LEU A 217 14.93 0.11 -17.05
N TYR A 218 15.31 0.46 -15.83
CA TYR A 218 14.47 0.39 -14.64
C TYR A 218 14.59 1.69 -13.85
N CYS A 219 13.57 1.99 -13.06
CA CYS A 219 13.50 3.25 -12.34
C CYS A 219 14.22 3.14 -11.00
N ALA A 220 15.46 3.61 -10.91
CA ALA A 220 16.23 3.54 -9.67
C ALA A 220 16.69 4.91 -9.21
N ARG A 221 16.40 5.24 -7.95
CA ARG A 221 16.69 6.55 -7.34
C ARG A 221 16.09 7.71 -8.16
N ASN A 222 14.85 7.52 -8.63
CA ASN A 222 14.09 8.46 -9.44
C ASN A 222 14.70 8.78 -10.81
N VAL A 223 15.58 7.91 -11.33
CA VAL A 223 16.23 8.08 -12.63
C VAL A 223 16.21 6.75 -13.40
N CYS A 224 15.88 6.81 -14.69
CA CYS A 224 15.97 5.67 -15.59
C CYS A 224 17.43 5.29 -15.85
N GLN A 225 17.82 4.08 -15.47
CA GLN A 225 19.20 3.60 -15.63
C GLN A 225 19.25 2.08 -15.88
N CYS A 226 20.42 1.58 -16.30
CA CYS A 226 20.69 0.15 -16.44
C CYS A 226 20.95 -0.49 -15.09
N ALA A 227 20.59 -1.78 -14.95
CA ALA A 227 20.75 -2.54 -13.72
C ALA A 227 22.13 -2.31 -13.11
N SER A 228 22.28 -2.44 -11.79
CA SER A 228 23.58 -2.18 -11.14
C SER A 228 24.72 -3.02 -11.72
N SER A 229 24.40 -4.21 -12.24
CA SER A 229 25.28 -5.14 -12.95
C SER A 229 25.60 -4.75 -14.40
N ASP A 230 24.95 -3.74 -14.95
CA ASP A 230 24.93 -3.45 -16.38
C ASP A 230 25.38 -2.00 -16.66
N TYR A 231 25.67 -1.72 -17.93
CA TYR A 231 26.04 -0.41 -18.42
C TYR A 231 25.33 -0.09 -19.73
N TRP A 232 25.14 1.20 -19.99
CA TRP A 232 24.49 1.68 -21.20
C TRP A 232 25.49 1.71 -22.37
N THR A 233 25.19 1.00 -23.46
CA THR A 233 26.03 0.96 -24.68
C THR A 233 25.78 2.15 -25.61
N GLY A 234 24.74 2.95 -25.35
CA GLY A 234 24.21 3.95 -26.29
C GLY A 234 22.82 3.57 -26.80
N SER A 235 22.48 2.28 -26.82
CA SER A 235 21.18 1.76 -27.28
C SER A 235 20.56 0.71 -26.36
N THR A 236 21.36 -0.07 -25.64
CA THR A 236 20.90 -1.15 -24.75
C THR A 236 21.72 -1.23 -23.49
N CYS A 237 21.18 -1.89 -22.46
CA CYS A 237 21.96 -2.28 -21.29
C CYS A 237 22.69 -3.59 -21.57
N SER A 238 24.01 -3.58 -21.33
CA SER A 238 24.87 -4.76 -21.44
C SER A 238 25.53 -5.04 -20.10
N ILE A 239 25.79 -6.31 -19.81
CA ILE A 239 26.43 -6.74 -18.56
C ILE A 239 27.81 -6.10 -18.43
N LYS A 240 28.13 -5.58 -17.25
CA LYS A 240 29.46 -5.05 -16.94
C LYS A 240 30.51 -6.15 -16.97
N LYS A 241 31.66 -5.80 -17.53
CA LYS A 241 32.75 -6.69 -17.86
C LYS A 241 33.65 -6.98 -16.65
N ASP A 242 34.15 -8.20 -16.60
CA ASP A 242 35.07 -8.72 -15.57
C ASP A 242 36.50 -8.16 -15.70
N GLU A 243 37.35 -8.48 -14.72
CA GLU A 243 38.77 -8.16 -14.75
C GLU A 243 39.42 -8.69 -16.04
N ASN A 244 40.32 -7.90 -16.63
CA ASN A 244 41.05 -8.18 -17.87
C ASN A 244 40.19 -8.27 -19.14
N ALA A 245 38.90 -7.93 -19.07
CA ALA A 245 38.08 -7.78 -20.25
C ALA A 245 38.40 -6.47 -21.00
N LEU A 246 38.28 -6.49 -22.33
CA LEU A 246 38.49 -5.31 -23.15
C LEU A 246 37.42 -4.25 -22.88
N CYS A 247 37.82 -2.99 -22.72
CA CYS A 247 36.93 -1.86 -22.44
C CYS A 247 37.36 -0.60 -23.20
N ASN A 248 36.41 0.30 -23.46
CA ASN A 248 36.69 1.65 -23.96
C ASN A 248 36.44 2.71 -22.88
N SER A 249 35.56 2.41 -21.92
CA SER A 249 35.22 3.28 -20.79
C SER A 249 35.09 2.50 -19.49
N SER A 250 35.40 3.15 -18.36
CA SER A 250 35.24 2.55 -17.03
C SER A 250 33.78 2.22 -16.66
N LEU A 251 32.80 2.81 -17.36
CA LEU A 251 31.38 2.46 -17.18
C LEU A 251 31.08 1.01 -17.57
N GLU A 252 31.88 0.44 -18.48
CA GLU A 252 31.71 -0.92 -18.98
C GLU A 252 32.20 -1.99 -18.00
N CYS A 253 32.98 -1.62 -16.99
CA CYS A 253 33.62 -2.54 -16.07
C CYS A 253 32.77 -2.78 -14.81
N LYS A 254 32.89 -3.96 -14.19
CA LYS A 254 32.25 -4.24 -12.90
C LYS A 254 32.71 -3.23 -11.85
N VAL A 255 31.85 -3.01 -10.85
CA VAL A 255 32.05 -2.01 -9.78
C VAL A 255 33.48 -2.11 -9.23
N THR A 256 34.13 -0.96 -9.03
CA THR A 256 35.54 -0.75 -8.61
C THR A 256 36.65 -1.00 -9.66
N LEU A 257 36.37 -1.68 -10.78
CA LEU A 257 37.32 -1.76 -11.90
C LEU A 257 37.31 -0.46 -12.70
N GLN A 258 38.46 -0.09 -13.25
CA GLN A 258 38.62 1.03 -14.16
C GLN A 258 39.13 0.55 -15.50
N CYS A 259 38.69 1.20 -16.57
CA CYS A 259 39.24 0.93 -17.88
C CYS A 259 40.63 1.58 -18.00
N ARG A 260 41.69 0.77 -17.95
CA ARG A 260 43.07 1.22 -18.06
C ARG A 260 43.77 0.41 -19.14
N ARG A 261 44.38 1.09 -20.10
CA ARG A 261 45.05 0.45 -21.26
C ARG A 261 44.12 -0.55 -21.98
N ASN A 262 42.87 -0.16 -22.19
CA ASN A 262 41.80 -0.96 -22.80
C ASN A 262 41.40 -2.23 -22.06
N LEU A 263 41.80 -2.40 -20.79
CA LEU A 263 41.42 -3.54 -19.97
C LEU A 263 40.72 -3.06 -18.70
N CYS A 264 39.68 -3.76 -18.27
CA CYS A 264 39.08 -3.56 -16.96
C CYS A 264 40.06 -4.06 -15.89
N THR A 265 40.74 -3.16 -15.21
CA THR A 265 41.70 -3.51 -14.17
C THR A 265 41.42 -2.73 -12.90
N CYS A 266 41.90 -3.24 -11.78
CA CYS A 266 41.89 -2.45 -10.56
C CYS A 266 42.82 -1.23 -10.67
N CYS A 267 42.62 -0.27 -9.78
CA CYS A 267 43.55 0.84 -9.63
C CYS A 267 44.94 0.32 -9.23
N GLU A 268 45.98 1.10 -9.54
CA GLU A 268 47.33 0.77 -9.08
C GLU A 268 47.33 0.62 -7.56
N GLN A 269 47.95 -0.45 -7.07
CA GLN A 269 47.97 -0.91 -5.67
C GLN A 269 46.79 -1.76 -5.19
N ASP A 270 45.81 -2.04 -6.05
CA ASP A 270 44.68 -2.92 -5.75
C ASP A 270 44.80 -4.26 -6.52
N PHE A 271 44.05 -5.28 -6.10
CA PHE A 271 43.89 -6.56 -6.80
C PHE A 271 42.42 -6.95 -6.79
N TRP A 272 42.00 -7.72 -7.79
CA TRP A 272 40.64 -8.22 -7.89
C TRP A 272 40.45 -9.44 -6.99
N ASN A 273 39.51 -9.38 -6.05
CA ASN A 273 39.19 -10.52 -5.18
C ASN A 273 38.12 -11.48 -5.77
N GLY A 274 37.69 -11.25 -7.02
CA GLY A 274 36.58 -11.96 -7.67
C GLY A 274 35.27 -11.16 -7.72
N GLN A 275 35.12 -10.13 -6.88
CA GLN A 275 33.89 -9.33 -6.79
C GLN A 275 34.13 -7.82 -6.75
N PHE A 276 35.21 -7.36 -6.12
CA PHE A 276 35.63 -5.96 -6.06
C PHE A 276 37.16 -5.85 -5.99
N CYS A 277 37.68 -4.69 -6.36
CA CYS A 277 39.08 -4.30 -6.19
C CYS A 277 39.33 -4.04 -4.71
N GLU A 278 40.16 -4.88 -4.12
CA GLU A 278 40.66 -4.69 -2.78
C GLU A 278 42.09 -4.17 -2.84
N LYS A 279 42.46 -3.31 -1.89
CA LYS A 279 43.84 -2.84 -1.77
C LYS A 279 44.76 -4.02 -1.51
N LYS A 280 45.82 -4.19 -2.32
CA LYS A 280 46.79 -5.30 -2.21
C LYS A 280 47.42 -5.38 -0.82
N ILE A 281 47.68 -4.22 -0.22
CA ILE A 281 48.16 -4.07 1.16
C ILE A 281 47.15 -4.59 2.20
N CYS A 282 45.84 -4.52 1.94
CA CYS A 282 44.80 -4.95 2.88
C CYS A 282 44.38 -6.42 2.72
N ALA A 283 44.68 -7.06 1.59
CA ALA A 283 44.40 -8.48 1.41
C ALA A 283 45.52 -9.41 1.85
N ILE A 284 46.77 -8.97 1.75
CA ILE A 284 47.91 -9.74 2.26
C ILE A 284 47.92 -9.74 3.79
N ASP A 285 47.57 -8.60 4.41
CA ASP A 285 47.47 -8.47 5.87
C ASP A 285 46.02 -8.17 6.28
N LYS A 286 45.16 -9.17 6.12
CA LYS A 286 43.74 -9.05 6.44
C LYS A 286 43.53 -8.68 7.92
N CYS A 287 42.80 -7.61 8.16
CA CYS A 287 42.26 -7.30 9.48
C CYS A 287 41.19 -8.34 9.85
N LEU A 288 41.31 -8.93 11.04
CA LEU A 288 40.40 -9.94 11.55
C LEU A 288 39.23 -9.29 12.29
N ASN A 289 38.20 -10.09 12.59
CA ASN A 289 37.10 -9.71 13.49
C ASN A 289 36.39 -8.39 13.15
N GLY A 290 36.17 -8.13 11.86
CA GLY A 290 35.47 -6.92 11.40
C GLY A 290 36.30 -5.63 11.49
N GLY A 291 37.61 -5.73 11.72
CA GLY A 291 38.53 -4.59 11.65
C GLY A 291 38.55 -3.93 10.27
N ARG A 292 38.59 -2.60 10.25
CA ARG A 292 38.71 -1.79 9.03
C ARG A 292 40.18 -1.55 8.73
N CYS A 293 40.64 -1.95 7.54
CA CYS A 293 41.99 -1.64 7.07
C CYS A 293 42.08 -0.17 6.62
N GLU A 294 42.98 0.60 7.23
CA GLU A 294 43.35 1.95 6.80
C GLU A 294 44.79 1.97 6.29
N ILE A 295 45.09 2.85 5.34
CA ILE A 295 46.45 3.01 4.82
C ILE A 295 47.01 4.34 5.29
N ALA A 296 48.11 4.28 6.04
CA ALA A 296 48.90 5.43 6.43
C ALA A 296 50.35 5.23 5.96
N SER A 297 50.88 6.17 5.18
CA SER A 297 52.30 6.19 4.75
C SER A 297 52.81 4.87 4.15
N ASN A 298 52.07 4.27 3.20
CA ASN A 298 52.37 2.98 2.55
C ASN A 298 52.41 1.75 3.50
N ARG A 299 51.87 1.84 4.72
CA ARG A 299 51.64 0.70 5.61
C ARG A 299 50.14 0.53 5.86
N ASN A 300 49.69 -0.71 6.04
CA ASN A 300 48.35 -0.98 6.57
C ASN A 300 48.35 -0.75 8.09
N THR A 301 47.25 -0.22 8.57
CA THR A 301 46.92 -0.17 9.99
C THR A 301 45.50 -0.66 10.14
N CYS A 302 45.26 -1.66 10.98
CA CYS A 302 43.90 -2.11 11.24
C CYS A 302 43.27 -1.25 12.33
N VAL A 303 42.18 -0.56 11.98
CA VAL A 303 41.29 0.07 12.95
C VAL A 303 40.30 -0.98 13.40
N CYS A 304 40.44 -1.43 14.64
CA CYS A 304 39.64 -2.52 15.17
C CYS A 304 38.21 -2.09 15.46
N ALA A 305 37.27 -2.97 15.15
CA ALA A 305 35.90 -2.83 15.62
C ALA A 305 35.89 -2.86 17.16
N ASN A 306 34.87 -2.23 17.76
CA ASN A 306 34.69 -2.25 19.21
C ASN A 306 34.73 -3.70 19.73
N GLY A 307 35.53 -3.95 20.76
CA GLY A 307 35.72 -5.30 21.30
C GLY A 307 36.91 -6.06 20.71
N TYR A 308 37.74 -5.44 19.85
CA TYR A 308 38.94 -6.07 19.27
C TYR A 308 40.19 -5.17 19.34
N LEU A 309 41.37 -5.78 19.48
CA LEU A 309 42.69 -5.17 19.60
C LEU A 309 43.76 -5.93 18.80
N GLY A 310 44.93 -5.30 18.68
CA GLY A 310 46.10 -5.83 17.99
C GLY A 310 46.25 -5.27 16.59
N ASP A 311 47.45 -5.37 16.03
CA ASP A 311 47.79 -4.76 14.73
C ASP A 311 46.96 -5.31 13.56
N LYS A 312 46.36 -6.50 13.72
CA LYS A 312 45.43 -7.13 12.78
C LYS A 312 44.04 -7.36 13.40
N CYS A 313 43.72 -6.75 14.53
CA CYS A 313 42.47 -6.99 15.27
C CYS A 313 42.23 -8.46 15.63
N GLN A 314 43.33 -9.21 15.77
CA GLN A 314 43.32 -10.65 16.01
C GLN A 314 42.98 -11.00 17.46
N TYR A 315 43.01 -10.02 18.36
CA TYR A 315 42.69 -10.18 19.76
C TYR A 315 41.32 -9.54 20.01
N ALA A 316 40.49 -10.17 20.83
CA ALA A 316 39.36 -9.46 21.40
C ALA A 316 39.91 -8.46 22.45
N ASP A 317 39.52 -7.19 22.36
CA ASP A 317 39.63 -6.23 23.46
C ASP A 317 38.85 -6.85 24.62
N GLY A 318 39.52 -7.15 25.72
CA GLY A 318 39.05 -8.04 26.79
C GLY A 318 37.78 -7.60 27.53
N LYS A 319 36.94 -6.73 26.97
CA LYS A 319 35.56 -6.46 27.41
C LYS A 319 34.59 -7.62 27.15
N GLU A 320 35.02 -8.69 26.46
CA GLU A 320 34.13 -9.79 26.06
C GLU A 320 34.26 -11.08 26.87
N LYS A 321 34.93 -11.07 28.03
CA LYS A 321 35.11 -12.26 28.89
C LYS A 321 34.95 -11.96 30.38
N ASP A 322 33.95 -11.14 30.67
CA ASP A 322 33.54 -10.81 32.02
C ASP A 322 32.58 -11.90 32.48
N PHE A 323 32.90 -12.54 33.59
CA PHE A 323 31.99 -13.45 34.27
C PHE A 323 31.52 -12.79 35.54
N VAL A 324 30.22 -12.86 35.80
CA VAL A 324 29.67 -12.51 37.10
C VAL A 324 29.40 -13.78 37.85
N VAL A 325 29.95 -13.84 39.05
CA VAL A 325 29.69 -14.92 39.98
C VAL A 325 28.78 -14.41 41.07
N ILE A 326 27.63 -15.06 41.18
CA ILE A 326 26.66 -14.86 42.24
C ILE A 326 26.75 -16.10 43.12
N PHE A 327 27.09 -15.90 44.38
CA PHE A 327 27.15 -17.00 45.34
C PHE A 327 26.05 -16.84 46.38
N HIS A 328 25.48 -17.98 46.74
CA HIS A 328 24.45 -18.10 47.75
C HIS A 328 25.09 -18.26 49.14
N GLN A 329 24.55 -17.62 50.18
CA GLN A 329 25.02 -17.82 51.57
C GLN A 329 24.00 -18.55 52.43
N THR A 330 24.34 -19.75 52.93
CA THR A 330 23.49 -20.53 53.85
C THR A 330 24.00 -20.56 55.29
N SER A 331 25.31 -20.58 55.52
CA SER A 331 25.92 -20.54 56.87
C SER A 331 27.44 -20.35 56.77
N SER A 332 28.07 -19.83 57.82
CA SER A 332 29.42 -19.21 57.84
C SER A 332 30.65 -20.11 57.66
N THR A 333 30.61 -21.23 56.91
CA THR A 333 31.69 -22.25 57.07
C THR A 333 32.24 -22.97 55.84
N PRO A 334 32.02 -22.53 54.59
CA PRO A 334 33.16 -22.56 53.65
C PRO A 334 33.23 -21.42 52.61
N SER A 335 34.45 -21.00 52.30
CA SER A 335 34.77 -20.14 51.15
C SER A 335 34.33 -20.76 49.82
N PRO A 336 33.62 -20.01 48.95
CA PRO A 336 33.34 -20.44 47.59
C PRO A 336 34.63 -20.69 46.81
N ARG A 337 34.64 -21.73 45.96
CA ARG A 337 35.76 -22.05 45.08
C ARG A 337 35.35 -21.90 43.63
N ILE A 338 36.28 -21.42 42.82
CA ILE A 338 36.11 -21.34 41.38
C ILE A 338 37.26 -22.09 40.73
N LEU A 339 36.90 -22.95 39.78
CA LEU A 339 37.81 -23.77 39.00
C LEU A 339 37.83 -23.24 37.55
N PRO A 340 38.82 -22.41 37.20
CA PRO A 340 39.07 -22.02 35.82
C PRO A 340 39.81 -23.11 35.03
N THR A 341 39.25 -23.50 33.89
CA THR A 341 39.94 -24.32 32.89
C THR A 341 40.28 -23.47 31.67
N ALA A 342 41.53 -23.51 31.23
CA ALA A 342 42.03 -22.80 30.05
C ALA A 342 42.86 -23.73 29.16
N ASN A 343 42.81 -23.54 27.85
CA ASN A 343 43.57 -24.36 26.90
C ASN A 343 45.00 -23.83 26.62
N ARG A 344 45.35 -22.67 27.18
CA ARG A 344 46.65 -21.98 27.06
C ARG A 344 46.93 -21.18 28.34
N ARG A 345 48.20 -20.82 28.57
CA ARG A 345 48.57 -19.91 29.67
C ARG A 345 47.89 -18.56 29.48
N GLY A 346 47.38 -17.99 30.57
CA GLY A 346 46.69 -16.70 30.57
C GLY A 346 46.65 -16.08 31.95
N GLU A 347 46.01 -14.93 32.08
CA GLU A 347 45.87 -14.19 33.33
C GLU A 347 44.39 -13.93 33.61
N LEU A 348 44.02 -14.04 34.89
CA LEU A 348 42.71 -13.67 35.41
C LEU A 348 42.83 -12.48 36.35
N SER A 349 41.94 -11.50 36.19
CA SER A 349 41.75 -10.42 37.16
C SER A 349 40.40 -10.60 37.84
N ILE A 350 40.41 -10.68 39.17
CA ILE A 350 39.24 -11.01 39.98
C ILE A 350 38.95 -9.85 40.92
N PHE A 351 37.79 -9.23 40.77
CA PHE A 351 37.36 -8.08 41.54
C PHE A 351 36.26 -8.47 42.53
N TYR A 352 36.53 -8.24 43.82
CA TYR A 352 35.61 -8.50 44.93
C TYR A 352 34.93 -7.20 45.34
N PHE A 353 33.61 -7.16 45.24
CA PHE A 353 32.86 -5.96 45.61
C PHE A 353 32.63 -5.83 47.13
N ALA A 354 32.56 -6.94 47.86
CA ALA A 354 32.34 -6.93 49.32
C ALA A 354 33.44 -6.16 50.09
N ASN A 355 34.69 -6.26 49.64
CA ASN A 355 35.87 -5.72 50.34
C ASN A 355 36.79 -4.87 49.43
N ASN A 356 36.33 -4.47 48.23
CA ASN A 356 37.12 -3.74 47.22
C ASN A 356 38.50 -4.35 46.93
N LYS A 357 38.60 -5.69 46.98
CA LYS A 357 39.84 -6.44 46.79
C LYS A 357 39.99 -6.81 45.31
N ASN A 358 41.19 -6.65 44.76
CA ASN A 358 41.54 -7.14 43.43
C ASN A 358 42.60 -8.24 43.55
N ILE A 359 42.42 -9.35 42.85
CA ILE A 359 43.35 -10.48 42.82
C ILE A 359 43.68 -10.81 41.37
N SER A 360 44.96 -10.78 41.02
CA SER A 360 45.47 -11.31 39.74
C SER A 360 45.93 -12.76 39.92
N VAL A 361 45.49 -13.65 39.04
CA VAL A 361 45.83 -15.08 39.04
C VAL A 361 46.39 -15.47 37.67
N ASN A 362 47.60 -16.00 37.66
CA ASN A 362 48.19 -16.58 36.45
C ASN A 362 47.71 -18.01 36.27
N LEU A 363 47.11 -18.30 35.11
CA LEU A 363 46.62 -19.63 34.74
C LEU A 363 47.75 -20.47 34.12
N ASN A 364 48.05 -21.58 34.77
CA ASN A 364 48.93 -22.62 34.24
C ASN A 364 48.15 -23.87 33.79
N ALA A 365 48.79 -24.79 33.07
CA ALA A 365 48.15 -25.99 32.52
C ALA A 365 47.80 -27.08 33.57
N VAL A 366 48.02 -26.81 34.86
CA VAL A 366 47.76 -27.73 35.97
C VAL A 366 46.77 -27.04 36.92
N ASP A 367 45.70 -27.75 37.28
CA ASP A 367 44.56 -27.34 38.11
C ASP A 367 44.72 -26.01 38.86
N ASN A 368 44.22 -24.93 38.27
CA ASN A 368 44.12 -23.66 38.97
C ASN A 368 42.81 -23.67 39.75
N GLN A 369 42.88 -23.78 41.07
CA GLN A 369 41.75 -23.50 41.95
C GLN A 369 42.00 -22.18 42.67
N PHE A 370 40.97 -21.34 42.81
CA PHE A 370 41.06 -20.17 43.68
C PHE A 370 39.89 -20.12 44.65
N VAL A 371 40.22 -19.66 45.86
CA VAL A 371 39.32 -19.64 47.02
C VAL A 371 38.89 -18.19 47.23
N LEU A 372 37.59 -17.94 47.16
CA LEU A 372 37.00 -16.63 47.42
C LEU A 372 37.01 -16.35 48.94
N ASP A 373 37.03 -15.07 49.32
CA ASP A 373 36.98 -14.66 50.73
C ASP A 373 35.72 -15.21 51.43
N SER A 374 35.88 -15.76 52.64
CA SER A 374 34.78 -16.31 53.45
C SER A 374 33.95 -15.23 54.15
N ASN A 375 34.51 -14.03 54.34
CA ASN A 375 33.90 -12.97 55.15
C ASN A 375 32.94 -12.09 54.35
N ILE A 376 31.96 -12.73 53.73
CA ILE A 376 30.82 -12.07 53.13
C ILE A 376 29.68 -12.47 54.07
N LEU A 377 28.99 -11.54 54.70
CA LEU A 377 27.94 -11.85 55.68
C LEU A 377 26.66 -11.18 55.21
N MET A 378 25.65 -11.96 54.80
CA MET A 378 24.37 -11.41 54.40
C MET A 378 23.55 -10.94 55.61
N THR A 379 23.21 -9.65 55.65
CA THR A 379 22.22 -9.09 56.57
C THR A 379 20.93 -8.81 55.81
N ASN A 380 19.78 -9.24 56.33
CA ASN A 380 18.44 -8.98 55.77
C ASN A 380 18.22 -9.40 54.30
N GLY A 381 18.97 -10.37 53.77
CA GLY A 381 18.81 -10.86 52.39
C GLY A 381 19.44 -9.97 51.32
N LEU A 382 20.17 -8.91 51.68
CA LEU A 382 20.88 -8.02 50.75
C LEU A 382 22.34 -7.84 51.17
N HIS A 383 23.29 -7.97 50.22
CA HIS A 383 24.70 -7.63 50.44
C HIS A 383 25.42 -7.34 49.11
N GLN A 384 26.51 -6.56 49.10
CA GLN A 384 27.42 -6.53 47.94
C GLN A 384 28.23 -7.82 47.89
N ALA A 385 27.72 -8.82 47.18
CA ALA A 385 28.22 -10.20 47.20
C ALA A 385 28.33 -10.75 45.77
N GLY A 386 29.10 -10.05 44.93
CA GLY A 386 29.44 -10.48 43.58
C GLY A 386 30.94 -10.51 43.37
N VAL A 387 31.37 -11.30 42.39
CA VAL A 387 32.74 -11.27 41.88
C VAL A 387 32.69 -11.08 40.37
N GLU A 388 33.46 -10.13 39.87
CA GLU A 388 33.74 -10.01 38.44
C GLU A 388 35.09 -10.64 38.12
N ILE A 389 35.09 -11.50 37.11
CA ILE A 389 36.28 -12.20 36.65
C ILE A 389 36.52 -11.81 35.21
N TYR A 390 37.71 -11.30 34.96
CA TYR A 390 38.20 -10.97 33.63
C TYR A 390 39.26 -11.99 33.22
N SER A 391 39.22 -12.42 31.97
CA SER A 391 40.28 -13.28 31.41
C SER A 391 40.75 -12.77 30.07
N ASN A 392 42.08 -12.76 29.87
CA ASN A 392 42.68 -12.49 28.57
C ASN A 392 42.68 -13.71 27.63
N VAL A 393 42.32 -14.90 28.11
CA VAL A 393 42.22 -16.14 27.33
C VAL A 393 40.82 -16.75 27.41
N PRO A 394 40.41 -17.61 26.47
CA PRO A 394 39.15 -18.35 26.61
C PRO A 394 39.24 -19.28 27.83
N ILE A 395 38.26 -19.16 28.73
CA ILE A 395 38.17 -19.93 29.96
C ILE A 395 36.77 -20.51 30.14
N THR A 396 36.69 -21.62 30.86
CA THR A 396 35.43 -22.13 31.44
C THR A 396 35.58 -22.09 32.95
N LEU A 397 34.55 -21.62 33.63
CA LEU A 397 34.54 -21.49 35.09
C LEU A 397 33.49 -22.43 35.68
N PHE A 398 33.89 -23.17 36.71
CA PHE A 398 32.97 -23.97 37.52
C PHE A 398 32.99 -23.48 38.96
N GLY A 399 31.81 -23.21 39.51
CA GLY A 399 31.62 -22.71 40.86
C GLY A 399 31.16 -23.79 41.82
N PHE A 400 31.87 -23.95 42.94
CA PHE A 400 31.54 -24.94 43.97
C PHE A 400 31.61 -24.35 45.37
N LEU A 401 30.63 -24.70 46.20
CA LEU A 401 30.66 -24.53 47.64
C LEU A 401 30.88 -25.90 48.28
N PHE A 402 32.01 -26.07 48.98
CA PHE A 402 32.35 -27.35 49.61
C PHE A 402 31.99 -27.34 51.10
N VAL A 403 30.85 -27.92 51.47
CA VAL A 403 30.48 -28.15 52.88
C VAL A 403 30.75 -29.62 53.20
N ARG A 404 31.27 -29.95 54.40
CA ARG A 404 31.64 -31.34 54.78
C ARG A 404 30.54 -32.39 54.58
N ILE A 405 29.28 -31.97 54.48
CA ILE A 405 28.09 -32.83 54.36
C ILE A 405 27.20 -32.50 53.15
N ALA A 406 27.53 -31.48 52.34
CA ALA A 406 26.78 -31.10 51.15
C ALA A 406 27.67 -30.34 50.15
N SER A 407 27.46 -30.56 48.85
CA SER A 407 28.13 -29.79 47.79
C SER A 407 27.08 -29.01 47.01
N GLU A 408 27.17 -27.68 47.04
CA GLU A 408 26.30 -26.80 46.24
C GLU A 408 27.11 -26.28 45.04
N GLY A 409 26.60 -26.48 43.83
CA GLY A 409 27.14 -25.86 42.62
C GLY A 409 26.45 -24.53 42.36
N PHE A 410 27.19 -23.52 41.92
CA PHE A 410 26.60 -22.26 41.43
C PHE A 410 27.05 -22.00 40.00
N TYR A 411 26.16 -21.41 39.21
CA TYR A 411 26.45 -21.08 37.81
C TYR A 411 27.32 -19.84 37.72
N VAL A 412 28.36 -19.95 36.89
CA VAL A 412 29.19 -18.83 36.47
C VAL A 412 28.89 -18.56 35.00
N LEU A 413 28.20 -17.47 34.73
CA LEU A 413 27.75 -17.14 33.38
C LEU A 413 28.58 -15.98 32.81
N PRO A 414 29.00 -16.06 31.54
CA PRO A 414 29.49 -14.89 30.83
C PRO A 414 28.40 -13.81 30.79
N THR A 415 28.77 -12.57 31.09
CA THR A 415 27.82 -11.44 31.15
C THR A 415 27.01 -11.26 29.87
N ARG A 416 27.56 -11.62 28.70
CA ARG A 416 26.88 -11.54 27.39
C ARG A 416 25.73 -12.53 27.20
N TYR A 417 25.69 -13.63 27.97
CA TYR A 417 24.59 -14.60 27.92
C TYR A 417 23.52 -14.31 28.97
N LEU A 418 23.68 -13.22 29.73
CA LEU A 418 22.66 -12.81 30.66
C LEU A 418 21.46 -12.25 29.88
N SER A 419 20.30 -12.81 30.17
CA SER A 419 18.99 -12.35 29.74
C SER A 419 18.42 -11.33 30.73
N THR A 420 17.33 -10.68 30.34
CA THR A 420 16.46 -9.90 31.26
C THR A 420 15.34 -10.75 31.87
N TYR A 421 15.21 -12.01 31.45
CA TYR A 421 14.20 -12.95 31.91
C TYR A 421 14.80 -14.31 32.25
N TYR A 422 14.48 -14.83 33.43
CA TYR A 422 14.93 -16.13 33.91
C TYR A 422 13.78 -16.88 34.58
N ILE A 423 13.81 -18.21 34.43
CA ILE A 423 12.96 -19.12 35.19
C ILE A 423 13.88 -19.87 36.14
N VAL A 424 13.66 -19.70 37.45
CA VAL A 424 14.44 -20.39 38.48
C VAL A 424 13.55 -21.47 39.11
N PRO A 425 13.77 -22.75 38.77
CA PRO A 425 13.05 -23.83 39.44
C PRO A 425 13.55 -23.97 40.88
N SER A 426 12.62 -24.05 41.82
CA SER A 426 12.87 -24.27 43.25
C SER A 426 12.17 -25.54 43.70
N PHE A 427 12.83 -26.36 44.53
CA PHE A 427 12.25 -27.59 45.07
C PHE A 427 12.68 -27.80 46.52
N THR A 428 11.72 -28.06 47.39
CA THR A 428 11.97 -28.43 48.80
C THR A 428 12.11 -29.95 48.92
N PRO A 429 13.28 -30.49 49.32
CA PRO A 429 13.49 -31.92 49.41
C PRO A 429 12.63 -32.57 50.52
N TYR A 430 12.08 -33.76 50.22
CA TYR A 430 10.94 -34.41 50.88
C TYR A 430 11.05 -34.71 52.39
N ARG A 431 12.18 -34.43 53.07
CA ARG A 431 12.33 -34.58 54.53
C ARG A 431 13.50 -33.75 55.10
N SER A 432 13.46 -32.42 55.04
CA SER A 432 14.46 -31.64 55.77
C SER A 432 13.99 -30.25 56.18
N SER A 433 14.60 -29.73 57.24
CA SER A 433 14.56 -28.32 57.63
C SER A 433 15.37 -27.40 56.68
N PHE A 434 15.81 -27.89 55.52
CA PHE A 434 16.55 -27.10 54.54
C PHE A 434 15.60 -26.36 53.59
N LEU A 435 15.91 -25.10 53.33
CA LEU A 435 15.15 -24.22 52.46
C LEU A 435 15.77 -24.23 51.07
N SER A 436 14.92 -24.22 50.03
CA SER A 436 15.39 -23.93 48.68
C SER A 436 15.64 -22.43 48.58
N LEU A 437 16.79 -22.05 48.05
CA LEU A 437 17.19 -20.67 48.00
C LEU A 437 17.62 -20.27 46.60
N PHE A 438 17.35 -19.02 46.27
CA PHE A 438 17.89 -18.41 45.07
C PHE A 438 18.49 -17.05 45.39
N SER A 439 19.53 -16.71 44.64
CA SER A 439 20.21 -15.42 44.72
C SER A 439 20.30 -14.79 43.33
N LEU A 440 20.26 -13.47 43.27
CA LEU A 440 20.43 -12.69 42.05
C LEU A 440 21.21 -11.41 42.33
N SER A 441 21.89 -10.87 41.32
CA SER A 441 22.65 -9.63 41.43
C SER A 441 22.62 -8.91 40.08
N PRO A 442 22.33 -7.59 40.03
CA PRO A 442 22.28 -6.88 38.77
C PRO A 442 23.67 -6.38 38.33
N LEU A 443 23.84 -6.28 37.02
CA LEU A 443 25.02 -5.69 36.38
C LEU A 443 24.98 -4.16 36.31
N TYR A 444 23.82 -3.56 36.54
CA TYR A 444 23.60 -2.12 36.41
C TYR A 444 22.98 -1.57 37.70
N SER A 445 23.26 -0.31 38.01
CA SER A 445 22.65 0.37 39.15
C SER A 445 21.20 0.74 38.83
N ASN A 446 20.38 0.90 39.87
CA ASN A 446 18.94 1.16 39.74
C ASN A 446 18.22 0.11 38.86
N THR A 447 18.64 -1.15 38.90
CA THR A 447 17.97 -2.22 38.16
C THR A 447 16.68 -2.60 38.88
N VAL A 448 15.56 -2.46 38.18
CA VAL A 448 14.25 -2.92 38.65
C VAL A 448 14.12 -4.41 38.36
N ILE A 449 13.77 -5.19 39.37
CA ILE A 449 13.62 -6.64 39.29
C ILE A 449 12.23 -7.01 39.76
N GLU A 450 11.50 -7.70 38.91
CA GLU A 450 10.16 -8.21 39.20
C GLU A 450 10.21 -9.73 39.30
N ILE A 451 9.92 -10.25 40.49
CA ILE A 451 9.91 -11.67 40.78
C ILE A 451 8.46 -12.12 40.88
N ASN A 452 8.02 -12.86 39.87
CA ASN A 452 6.67 -13.42 39.83
C ASN A 452 6.67 -14.83 40.41
N PHE A 453 6.00 -15.01 41.54
CA PHE A 453 5.96 -16.30 42.22
C PHE A 453 4.91 -17.23 41.61
N LYS A 454 5.34 -18.46 41.28
CA LYS A 454 4.49 -19.57 40.85
C LYS A 454 4.78 -20.76 41.75
N MET A 455 3.89 -21.03 42.70
CA MET A 455 4.10 -22.01 43.77
C MET A 455 2.91 -22.96 43.85
N LYS A 456 3.22 -24.25 43.98
CA LYS A 456 2.20 -25.27 44.27
C LYS A 456 1.90 -25.34 45.78
N ASP A 457 2.95 -25.25 46.60
CA ASP A 457 2.91 -25.34 48.06
C ASP A 457 3.99 -24.44 48.67
N GLY A 458 3.80 -24.02 49.93
CA GLY A 458 4.75 -23.21 50.69
C GLY A 458 4.57 -21.69 50.52
N PHE A 459 5.53 -20.93 51.06
CA PHE A 459 5.56 -19.47 50.90
C PHE A 459 6.99 -18.94 50.88
N VAL A 460 7.13 -17.73 50.37
CA VAL A 460 8.39 -17.00 50.39
C VAL A 460 8.25 -15.82 51.35
N SER A 461 9.28 -15.54 52.15
CA SER A 461 9.27 -14.39 53.07
C SER A 461 10.41 -13.44 52.80
N TYR A 462 10.09 -12.14 52.71
CA TYR A 462 11.06 -11.07 52.58
C TYR A 462 10.57 -9.83 53.34
N GLU A 463 11.46 -9.17 54.11
CA GLU A 463 11.12 -7.98 54.92
C GLU A 463 9.84 -8.14 55.77
N ASN A 464 9.64 -9.32 56.37
CA ASN A 464 8.46 -9.70 57.16
C ASN A 464 7.14 -9.80 56.37
N ILE A 465 7.17 -9.68 55.04
CA ILE A 465 6.03 -9.92 54.16
C ILE A 465 6.11 -11.36 53.64
N GLN A 466 4.96 -12.06 53.65
CA GLN A 466 4.82 -13.38 53.06
C GLN A 466 4.21 -13.28 51.65
N TYR A 467 4.87 -13.89 50.69
CA TYR A 467 4.46 -14.00 49.29
C TYR A 467 3.99 -15.42 48.99
N SER A 468 2.81 -15.53 48.39
CA SER A 468 2.10 -16.76 47.99
C SER A 468 2.00 -16.85 46.46
N ASP A 469 1.34 -17.89 45.95
CA ASP A 469 1.18 -18.12 44.51
C ASP A 469 0.57 -16.90 43.79
N ASN A 470 1.10 -16.58 42.60
CA ASN A 470 0.72 -15.44 41.76
C ASN A 470 0.98 -14.05 42.34
N GLN A 471 1.71 -13.93 43.45
CA GLN A 471 2.16 -12.63 43.94
C GLN A 471 3.50 -12.22 43.31
N THR A 472 3.73 -10.91 43.25
CA THR A 472 4.93 -10.33 42.66
C THR A 472 5.70 -9.55 43.73
N LEU A 473 7.01 -9.81 43.83
CA LEU A 473 7.95 -8.99 44.59
C LEU A 473 8.73 -8.11 43.61
N THR A 474 8.67 -6.79 43.81
CA THR A 474 9.45 -5.83 43.03
C THR A 474 10.56 -5.25 43.89
N LEU A 475 11.79 -5.29 43.37
CA LEU A 475 12.99 -4.79 44.04
C LEU A 475 13.70 -3.80 43.13
N VAL A 476 14.38 -2.82 43.71
CA VAL A 476 15.33 -1.97 42.99
C VAL A 476 16.71 -2.24 43.57
N LEU A 477 17.57 -2.87 42.78
CA LEU A 477 18.91 -3.25 43.21
C LEU A 477 19.96 -2.42 42.48
N ASN A 478 20.97 -1.99 43.24
CA ASN A 478 22.13 -1.35 42.66
C ASN A 478 23.14 -2.38 42.16
N LYS A 479 24.01 -1.95 41.24
CA LYS A 479 25.04 -2.77 40.64
C LYS A 479 25.81 -3.57 41.70
N TYR A 480 25.91 -4.88 41.51
CA TYR A 480 26.56 -5.85 42.42
C TYR A 480 25.89 -6.07 43.78
N THR A 481 24.72 -5.48 44.01
CA THR A 481 23.91 -5.81 45.19
C THR A 481 23.26 -7.16 44.96
N THR A 482 23.61 -8.14 45.78
CA THR A 482 23.08 -9.48 45.72
C THR A 482 21.90 -9.58 46.66
N PHE A 483 20.78 -10.00 46.09
CA PHE A 483 19.55 -10.34 46.78
C PHE A 483 19.44 -11.84 46.89
N GLN A 484 18.98 -12.33 48.03
CA GLN A 484 18.74 -13.74 48.27
C GLN A 484 17.42 -13.94 49.01
N ILE A 485 16.70 -15.00 48.65
CA ILE A 485 15.43 -15.33 49.28
C ILE A 485 15.20 -16.84 49.36
N SER A 486 14.54 -17.25 50.43
CA SER A 486 14.25 -18.65 50.75
C SER A 486 12.79 -18.99 50.48
N HIS A 487 12.55 -20.09 49.78
CA HIS A 487 11.24 -20.74 49.71
C HIS A 487 11.12 -21.76 50.85
N LYS A 488 10.07 -21.60 51.67
CA LYS A 488 9.73 -22.46 52.80
C LYS A 488 8.62 -23.44 52.47
#